data_AF-A0A7R8CQY6-F1
#
_entry.id   AF-A0A7R8CQY6-F1
#
_cell.length_a   1.000
_cell.length_b   1.000
_cell.length_c   1.000
_cell.angle_alpha   90.00
_cell.angle_beta   90.00
_cell.angle_gamma   90.00
#
_symmetry.space_group_name_H-M   'P 1'
#
loop_
_entity.id
_entity.type
_entity.pdbx_description
1 polymer ?
#
loop_
_entity_poly.entity_id
_entity_poly.type
_entity_poly.pdbx_seq_one_letter_code
_entity_poly.pdbx_strand_id
1 'polypeptide(L)'
;MGDADASSLPYLGEYAKSGRASCKKCKITIEKGVLRLAIMVQSPMFDGKVPHWHHAKCFFTKARPHTVGEIGHFDDLRWEDQEKLSFEFWIGFKDALAGKIPGTKGKGQSKNGTIGKDFRIEYSKSGGAKCNVCEEKIKKGLVRVSKKEYQSERALRYGPYDAWNHLKCFAQKQEELGYFDSGDSLDGFKTLSQDDQKEVKSLIKKIESIKRKIKEENGPESKKIKVDPEEEKIKGDIKNQMKKLYYYRDNLSKLKKKELDYIQEHNCQDIISGLEPTLDRIADGMTFGALNRCSECSNGQLAFKGSNEFREEYSWFQLYKGSVKKRIIPIGEDIKVLPTKVEKDRAARVIKNPFKDLKFFLEGSVDKKKIH
;
A
#
# COMPACT_ATOMS: atom_id res chain seq x y z
N MET A 1 -11.62 -13.11 18.18
CA MET A 1 -11.61 -13.11 16.70
C MET A 1 -10.17 -12.80 16.31
N GLY A 2 -9.51 -13.72 15.59
CA GLY A 2 -8.06 -13.71 15.43
C GLY A 2 -7.56 -12.51 14.63
N ASP A 3 -6.50 -11.90 15.11
CA ASP A 3 -5.80 -10.79 14.48
C ASP A 3 -5.41 -11.17 13.03
N ALA A 4 -5.95 -10.46 12.04
CA ALA A 4 -5.47 -10.55 10.67
C ALA A 4 -4.05 -9.94 10.60
N ASP A 5 -3.00 -10.73 10.80
CA ASP A 5 -1.60 -10.30 10.66
C ASP A 5 -1.40 -9.51 9.34
N ALA A 6 -0.53 -8.50 9.30
CA ALA A 6 -0.23 -7.76 8.06
C ALA A 6 0.22 -8.69 6.91
N SER A 7 0.72 -9.89 7.25
CA SER A 7 1.01 -10.98 6.32
C SER A 7 -0.22 -11.64 5.66
N SER A 8 -1.43 -11.40 6.19
CA SER A 8 -2.71 -11.91 5.68
C SER A 8 -3.23 -11.10 4.49
N LEU A 9 -2.87 -9.81 4.41
CA LEU A 9 -3.24 -8.91 3.32
C LEU A 9 -2.64 -9.37 1.97
N PRO A 10 -3.29 -9.06 0.84
CA PRO A 10 -2.83 -9.51 -0.48
C PRO A 10 -1.50 -8.85 -0.90
N TYR A 11 -1.17 -7.69 -0.33
CA TYR A 11 0.05 -6.95 -0.63
C TYR A 11 0.75 -6.48 0.65
N LEU A 12 2.04 -6.19 0.54
CA LEU A 12 2.86 -5.71 1.66
C LEU A 12 3.88 -4.69 1.16
N GLY A 13 4.15 -3.64 1.93
CA GLY A 13 5.14 -2.61 1.62
C GLY A 13 6.18 -2.49 2.73
N GLU A 14 7.45 -2.36 2.36
CA GLU A 14 8.51 -2.06 3.33
C GLU A 14 9.74 -1.49 2.63
N TYR A 15 10.67 -0.94 3.41
CA TYR A 15 12.04 -0.72 2.95
C TYR A 15 12.82 -2.04 3.00
N ALA A 16 13.58 -2.32 1.95
CA ALA A 16 14.30 -3.58 1.84
C ALA A 16 15.31 -3.75 2.98
N LYS A 17 15.07 -4.75 3.84
CA LYS A 17 15.96 -5.08 4.99
C LYS A 17 17.37 -5.51 4.57
N SER A 18 17.50 -6.01 3.33
CA SER A 18 18.79 -6.38 2.72
C SER A 18 18.72 -6.30 1.20
N GLY A 19 19.88 -6.22 0.53
CA GLY A 19 20.01 -6.21 -0.93
C GLY A 19 19.95 -7.59 -1.60
N ARG A 20 19.37 -8.61 -0.95
CA ARG A 20 19.37 -10.01 -1.47
C ARG A 20 18.17 -10.34 -2.34
N ALA A 21 17.08 -9.58 -2.23
CA ALA A 21 15.85 -9.86 -2.97
C ALA A 21 15.98 -9.37 -4.40
N SER A 22 15.50 -10.17 -5.37
CA SER A 22 15.38 -9.77 -6.77
C SER A 22 13.92 -9.49 -7.11
N CYS A 23 13.67 -8.45 -7.92
CA CYS A 23 12.32 -8.11 -8.36
C CYS A 23 11.76 -9.22 -9.25
N LYS A 24 10.55 -9.72 -8.91
CA LYS A 24 9.91 -10.81 -9.67
C LYS A 24 9.53 -10.43 -11.10
N LYS A 25 9.42 -9.13 -11.43
CA LYS A 25 9.19 -8.62 -12.80
C LYS A 25 10.47 -8.49 -13.61
N CYS A 26 11.36 -7.54 -13.26
CA CYS A 26 12.54 -7.22 -14.07
C CYS A 26 13.77 -8.07 -13.76
N LYS A 27 13.71 -8.91 -12.71
CA LYS A 27 14.80 -9.79 -12.24
C LYS A 27 16.04 -9.06 -11.71
N ILE A 28 16.01 -7.73 -11.62
CA ILE A 28 17.08 -6.92 -11.04
C ILE A 28 16.97 -6.92 -9.51
N THR A 29 18.12 -6.91 -8.83
CA THR A 29 18.24 -6.79 -7.38
C THR A 29 17.54 -5.55 -6.82
N ILE A 30 16.94 -5.68 -5.64
CA ILE A 30 16.35 -4.59 -4.86
C ILE A 30 17.31 -4.25 -3.74
N GLU A 31 17.93 -3.08 -3.81
CA GLU A 31 18.95 -2.62 -2.85
C GLU A 31 18.39 -2.41 -1.45
N LYS A 32 19.25 -2.56 -0.43
CA LYS A 32 18.88 -2.32 0.97
C LYS A 32 18.40 -0.88 1.17
N GLY A 33 17.33 -0.69 1.93
CA GLY A 33 16.77 0.63 2.23
C GLY A 33 15.84 1.19 1.13
N VAL A 34 15.75 0.54 -0.03
CA VAL A 34 14.83 0.95 -1.11
C VAL A 34 13.41 0.44 -0.83
N LEU A 35 12.40 1.29 -1.07
CA LEU A 35 11.00 0.90 -1.01
C LEU A 35 10.70 -0.25 -1.98
N ARG A 36 10.13 -1.33 -1.44
CA ARG A 36 9.68 -2.49 -2.20
C ARG A 36 8.27 -2.89 -1.80
N LEU A 37 7.55 -3.43 -2.78
CA LEU A 37 6.19 -3.92 -2.60
C LEU A 37 6.15 -5.41 -2.93
N ALA A 38 5.40 -6.19 -2.16
CA ALA A 38 5.19 -7.61 -2.36
C ALA A 38 3.75 -7.90 -2.79
N ILE A 39 3.61 -8.91 -3.63
CA ILE A 39 2.36 -9.64 -3.81
C ILE A 39 2.47 -10.89 -2.92
N MET A 40 1.52 -11.09 -2.01
CA MET A 40 1.50 -12.25 -1.12
C MET A 40 0.88 -13.44 -1.87
N VAL A 41 1.68 -14.50 -2.09
CA VAL A 41 1.26 -15.69 -2.85
C VAL A 41 1.35 -16.93 -1.98
N GLN A 42 0.45 -17.89 -2.17
CA GLN A 42 0.53 -19.18 -1.46
C GLN A 42 1.80 -19.94 -1.86
N SER A 43 2.57 -20.38 -0.88
CA SER A 43 3.75 -21.22 -1.09
C SER A 43 3.32 -22.61 -1.56
N PRO A 44 3.98 -23.19 -2.57
CA PRO A 44 3.79 -24.59 -2.92
C PRO A 44 4.52 -25.56 -1.97
N MET A 45 5.41 -25.05 -1.11
CA MET A 45 6.32 -25.87 -0.28
C MET A 45 5.87 -26.05 1.16
N PHE A 46 4.99 -25.17 1.65
CA PHE A 46 4.48 -25.20 3.01
C PHE A 46 3.15 -24.45 3.06
N ASP A 47 2.37 -24.68 4.11
CA ASP A 47 1.10 -23.98 4.30
C ASP A 47 1.33 -22.55 4.82
N GLY A 48 1.47 -21.60 3.90
CA GLY A 48 1.63 -20.20 4.21
C GLY A 48 1.92 -19.33 2.99
N LYS A 49 1.71 -18.03 3.14
CA LYS A 49 1.98 -17.05 2.08
C LYS A 49 3.45 -16.62 2.09
N VAL A 50 4.01 -16.40 0.91
CA VAL A 50 5.37 -15.87 0.71
C VAL A 50 5.32 -14.57 -0.10
N PRO A 51 6.19 -13.59 0.21
CA PRO A 51 6.23 -12.33 -0.50
C PRO A 51 6.95 -12.46 -1.85
N HIS A 52 6.23 -12.14 -2.93
CA HIS A 52 6.82 -11.89 -4.24
C HIS A 52 7.22 -10.41 -4.36
N TRP A 53 8.47 -10.10 -4.02
CA TRP A 53 9.01 -8.75 -4.02
C TRP A 53 9.15 -8.11 -5.41
N HIS A 54 8.84 -6.83 -5.48
CA HIS A 54 8.99 -5.98 -6.66
C HIS A 54 9.55 -4.60 -6.27
N HIS A 55 10.30 -3.96 -7.17
CA HIS A 55 10.47 -2.51 -7.09
C HIS A 55 9.09 -1.84 -7.15
N ALA A 56 8.90 -0.73 -6.43
CA ALA A 56 7.62 -0.02 -6.39
C ALA A 56 7.04 0.24 -7.79
N LYS A 57 7.87 0.70 -8.75
CA LYS A 57 7.45 0.95 -10.14
C LYS A 57 7.08 -0.33 -10.92
N CYS A 58 7.70 -1.46 -10.59
CA CYS A 58 7.41 -2.75 -11.21
C CYS A 58 6.10 -3.35 -10.70
N PHE A 59 5.77 -3.13 -9.44
CA PHE A 59 4.59 -3.66 -8.76
C PHE A 59 3.29 -3.30 -9.48
N PHE A 60 3.08 -2.03 -9.82
CA PHE A 60 1.83 -1.54 -10.44
C PHE A 60 1.59 -2.04 -11.88
N THR A 61 2.54 -2.78 -12.45
CA THR A 61 2.33 -3.48 -13.73
C THR A 61 1.92 -4.95 -13.57
N LYS A 62 1.98 -5.46 -12.33
CA LYS A 62 1.65 -6.84 -11.96
C LYS A 62 0.45 -6.92 -11.03
N ALA A 63 0.26 -5.93 -10.17
CA ALA A 63 -0.85 -5.83 -9.26
C ALA A 63 -1.60 -4.51 -9.45
N ARG A 64 -2.89 -4.51 -9.12
CA ARG A 64 -3.71 -3.31 -9.04
C ARG A 64 -4.56 -3.38 -7.75
N PRO A 65 -3.97 -3.04 -6.59
CA PRO A 65 -4.74 -2.94 -5.36
C PRO A 65 -5.84 -1.88 -5.51
N HIS A 66 -6.99 -2.08 -4.88
CA HIS A 66 -8.10 -1.13 -4.94
C HIS A 66 -7.88 0.07 -4.04
N THR A 67 -7.24 -0.16 -2.90
CA THR A 67 -6.97 0.85 -1.89
C THR A 67 -5.60 0.63 -1.27
N VAL A 68 -5.04 1.66 -0.65
CA VAL A 68 -3.81 1.56 0.15
C VAL A 68 -3.96 0.61 1.35
N GLY A 69 -5.18 0.41 1.85
CA GLY A 69 -5.48 -0.51 2.96
C GLY A 69 -5.25 -1.98 2.63
N GLU A 70 -5.11 -2.33 1.35
CA GLU A 70 -4.75 -3.69 0.92
C GLU A 70 -3.23 -3.95 1.02
N ILE A 71 -2.43 -2.93 1.35
CA ILE A 71 -0.98 -3.05 1.56
C ILE A 71 -0.70 -3.09 3.07
N GLY A 72 -0.22 -4.24 3.56
CA GLY A 72 0.31 -4.35 4.91
C GLY A 72 1.54 -3.45 5.12
N HIS A 73 1.63 -2.85 6.30
CA HIS A 73 2.68 -1.89 6.72
C HIS A 73 2.71 -0.60 5.90
N PHE A 74 1.62 -0.23 5.22
CA PHE A 74 1.54 1.05 4.52
C PHE A 74 1.74 2.24 5.49
N ASP A 75 1.16 2.13 6.68
CA ASP A 75 1.24 3.07 7.80
C ASP A 75 2.67 3.26 8.32
N ASP A 76 3.52 2.23 8.18
CA ASP A 76 4.91 2.27 8.61
C ASP A 76 5.81 3.01 7.59
N LEU A 77 5.34 3.28 6.37
CA LEU A 77 6.16 3.94 5.33
C LEU A 77 6.39 5.43 5.64
N ARG A 78 7.39 6.04 4.99
CA ARG A 78 7.60 7.50 5.11
C ARG A 78 6.41 8.22 4.50
N TRP A 79 6.08 9.38 5.05
CA TRP A 79 4.96 10.20 4.57
C TRP A 79 5.04 10.46 3.05
N GLU A 80 6.22 10.81 2.55
CA GLU A 80 6.42 11.09 1.13
C GLU A 80 6.17 9.85 0.25
N ASP A 81 6.54 8.66 0.73
CA ASP A 81 6.28 7.39 0.04
C ASP A 81 4.82 6.96 0.17
N GLN A 82 4.15 7.24 1.30
CA GLN A 82 2.70 7.06 1.44
C GLN A 82 1.95 7.97 0.46
N GLU A 83 2.32 9.25 0.36
CA GLU A 83 1.74 10.19 -0.62
C GLU A 83 2.01 9.71 -2.04
N LYS A 84 3.25 9.28 -2.34
CA LYS A 84 3.62 8.78 -3.66
C LYS A 84 2.85 7.52 -4.02
N LEU A 85 2.74 6.55 -3.12
CA LEU A 85 1.96 5.34 -3.36
C LEU A 85 0.48 5.69 -3.49
N SER A 86 -0.08 6.51 -2.61
CA SER A 86 -1.47 6.99 -2.73
C SER A 86 -1.70 7.72 -4.05
N PHE A 87 -0.71 8.47 -4.53
CA PHE A 87 -0.74 9.13 -5.81
C PHE A 87 -0.56 8.17 -6.98
N GLU A 88 0.29 7.15 -6.89
CA GLU A 88 0.43 6.06 -7.88
C GLU A 88 -0.80 5.13 -7.88
N PHE A 89 -1.52 5.04 -6.77
CA PHE A 89 -2.86 4.45 -6.69
C PHE A 89 -3.87 5.34 -7.34
N TRP A 90 -3.84 6.63 -7.05
CA TRP A 90 -4.75 7.61 -7.63
C TRP A 90 -4.46 7.85 -9.10
N ILE A 91 -3.22 7.70 -9.57
CA ILE A 91 -2.77 7.67 -10.96
C ILE A 91 -3.04 6.31 -11.54
N GLY A 92 -2.80 5.17 -10.89
CA GLY A 92 -3.19 3.86 -11.39
C GLY A 92 -4.70 3.77 -11.56
N PHE A 93 -5.44 4.39 -10.64
CA PHE A 93 -6.86 4.69 -10.69
C PHE A 93 -7.13 5.73 -11.76
N LYS A 94 -6.42 6.87 -11.87
CA LYS A 94 -6.63 7.88 -12.93
C LYS A 94 -6.11 7.52 -14.30
N ASP A 95 -5.28 6.52 -14.47
CA ASP A 95 -4.75 5.97 -15.72
C ASP A 95 -5.55 4.73 -16.07
N ALA A 96 -6.16 4.09 -15.07
CA ALA A 96 -7.39 3.37 -15.29
C ALA A 96 -8.49 4.35 -15.76
N LEU A 97 -8.76 5.49 -15.08
CA LEU A 97 -9.84 6.49 -15.27
C LEU A 97 -9.60 7.46 -16.47
N ALA A 98 -8.39 7.60 -16.98
CA ALA A 98 -7.98 8.66 -17.93
C ALA A 98 -6.85 8.24 -18.87
N GLY A 99 -6.25 7.05 -18.69
CA GLY A 99 -5.42 6.40 -19.71
C GLY A 99 -4.08 7.04 -20.03
N LYS A 100 -3.32 7.55 -19.06
CA LYS A 100 -2.02 8.17 -19.36
C LYS A 100 -0.87 7.63 -18.49
N ILE A 101 -0.39 6.44 -18.82
CA ILE A 101 0.98 6.04 -18.43
C ILE A 101 1.97 6.70 -19.41
N PRO A 102 3.09 7.30 -18.95
CA PRO A 102 4.11 7.84 -19.84
C PRO A 102 4.75 6.70 -20.65
N GLY A 103 4.55 6.74 -21.98
CA GLY A 103 5.25 5.88 -22.95
C GLY A 103 4.37 5.11 -23.94
N THR A 104 3.05 5.02 -23.74
CA THR A 104 2.15 4.32 -24.69
C THR A 104 0.84 5.09 -24.88
N LYS A 105 0.51 5.44 -26.13
CA LYS A 105 -0.77 6.06 -26.54
C LYS A 105 -1.94 5.06 -26.36
N GLY A 106 -2.44 4.87 -25.13
CA GLY A 106 -3.58 4.00 -24.83
C GLY A 106 -4.88 4.78 -24.55
N LYS A 107 -6.04 4.19 -24.88
CA LYS A 107 -7.36 4.74 -24.51
C LYS A 107 -7.59 4.54 -23.00
N GLY A 108 -7.87 5.63 -22.28
CA GLY A 108 -8.20 5.64 -20.85
C GLY A 108 -9.58 5.14 -20.52
N GLN A 109 -10.03 5.41 -19.28
CA GLN A 109 -11.42 5.14 -18.97
C GLN A 109 -12.31 6.05 -19.80
N SER A 110 -13.36 5.47 -20.32
CA SER A 110 -14.37 6.26 -20.99
C SER A 110 -15.15 7.12 -19.98
N LYS A 111 -15.90 8.08 -20.52
CA LYS A 111 -16.90 8.85 -19.76
C LYS A 111 -17.91 7.96 -19.02
N ASN A 112 -18.04 6.68 -19.40
CA ASN A 112 -18.98 5.73 -18.81
C ASN A 112 -18.37 4.87 -17.71
N GLY A 113 -17.08 5.00 -17.40
CA GLY A 113 -16.47 4.22 -16.34
C GLY A 113 -15.74 2.95 -16.79
N THR A 114 -15.71 2.62 -18.08
CA THR A 114 -14.98 1.45 -18.61
C THR A 114 -13.49 1.70 -18.65
N ILE A 115 -12.66 0.85 -18.04
CA ILE A 115 -11.20 0.95 -18.15
C ILE A 115 -10.74 0.25 -19.45
N GLY A 116 -10.67 1.00 -20.55
CA GLY A 116 -10.50 0.43 -21.90
C GLY A 116 -9.33 -0.55 -22.06
N LYS A 117 -8.17 -0.28 -21.43
CA LYS A 117 -6.98 -1.14 -21.48
C LYS A 117 -7.15 -2.54 -20.87
N ASP A 118 -8.20 -2.74 -20.07
CA ASP A 118 -8.50 -4.05 -19.49
C ASP A 118 -9.35 -4.90 -20.41
N PHE A 119 -9.86 -4.36 -21.53
CA PHE A 119 -10.73 -5.10 -22.43
C PHE A 119 -10.16 -5.19 -23.84
N ARG A 120 -10.22 -6.38 -24.42
CA ARG A 120 -9.74 -6.64 -25.77
C ARG A 120 -10.66 -7.63 -26.49
N ILE A 121 -10.78 -7.48 -27.79
CA ILE A 121 -11.53 -8.38 -28.66
C ILE A 121 -10.63 -8.92 -29.77
N GLU A 122 -10.77 -10.21 -30.07
CA GLU A 122 -10.08 -10.85 -31.19
C GLU A 122 -10.78 -12.17 -31.59
N TYR A 123 -10.33 -12.77 -32.70
CA TYR A 123 -10.62 -14.16 -33.00
C TYR A 123 -9.77 -15.11 -32.14
N SER A 124 -10.37 -16.20 -31.67
CA SER A 124 -9.68 -17.26 -30.94
C SER A 124 -8.59 -17.91 -31.81
N LYS A 125 -7.34 -17.84 -31.37
CA LYS A 125 -6.17 -18.30 -32.15
C LYS A 125 -6.02 -19.83 -32.22
N SER A 126 -6.36 -20.53 -31.14
CA SER A 126 -6.03 -21.97 -30.98
C SER A 126 -7.15 -22.83 -30.41
N GLY A 127 -8.31 -22.27 -30.02
CA GLY A 127 -9.40 -23.06 -29.45
C GLY A 127 -9.21 -23.51 -27.99
N GLY A 128 -8.02 -23.27 -27.40
CA GLY A 128 -7.67 -23.77 -26.07
C GLY A 128 -8.13 -22.92 -24.88
N ALA A 129 -8.61 -21.70 -25.12
CA ALA A 129 -9.09 -20.83 -24.05
C ALA A 129 -10.46 -21.31 -23.55
N LYS A 130 -10.64 -21.33 -22.22
CA LYS A 130 -11.96 -21.49 -21.59
C LYS A 130 -12.59 -20.12 -21.36
N CYS A 131 -13.90 -20.04 -21.53
CA CYS A 131 -14.69 -18.87 -21.20
C CYS A 131 -14.72 -18.67 -19.69
N ASN A 132 -14.49 -17.43 -19.22
CA ASN A 132 -14.49 -17.11 -17.80
C ASN A 132 -15.90 -17.02 -17.19
N VAL A 133 -16.96 -17.10 -18.01
CA VAL A 133 -18.36 -17.06 -17.55
C VAL A 133 -18.98 -18.46 -17.52
N CYS A 134 -18.90 -19.22 -18.62
CA CYS A 134 -19.54 -20.53 -18.72
C CYS A 134 -18.55 -21.71 -18.63
N GLU A 135 -17.25 -21.44 -18.47
CA GLU A 135 -16.17 -22.44 -18.36
C GLU A 135 -15.95 -23.35 -19.59
N GLU A 136 -16.77 -23.22 -20.63
CA GLU A 136 -16.64 -23.97 -21.89
C GLU A 136 -15.50 -23.44 -22.78
N LYS A 137 -14.96 -24.31 -23.64
CA LYS A 137 -13.91 -23.93 -24.59
C LYS A 137 -14.42 -22.97 -25.66
N ILE A 138 -13.61 -21.96 -25.98
CA ILE A 138 -13.84 -21.01 -27.06
C ILE A 138 -13.14 -21.53 -28.32
N LYS A 139 -13.90 -22.10 -29.25
CA LYS A 139 -13.39 -22.68 -30.50
C LYS A 139 -12.52 -21.69 -31.29
N LYS A 140 -11.53 -22.21 -32.02
CA LYS A 140 -10.66 -21.43 -32.90
C LYS A 140 -11.50 -20.70 -33.96
N GLY A 141 -11.11 -19.46 -34.28
CA GLY A 141 -11.81 -18.64 -35.27
C GLY A 141 -13.06 -17.94 -34.76
N LEU A 142 -13.56 -18.24 -33.55
CA LEU A 142 -14.70 -17.51 -32.97
C LEU A 142 -14.25 -16.22 -32.30
N VAL A 143 -15.09 -15.18 -32.40
CA VAL A 143 -14.91 -13.91 -31.70
C VAL A 143 -14.99 -14.12 -30.19
N ARG A 144 -14.03 -13.54 -29.47
CA ARG A 144 -13.95 -13.58 -28.00
C ARG A 144 -13.52 -12.24 -27.44
N VAL A 145 -14.02 -11.94 -26.24
CA VAL A 145 -13.73 -10.68 -25.52
C VAL A 145 -13.07 -11.02 -24.20
N SER A 146 -11.97 -10.36 -23.87
CA SER A 146 -11.31 -10.51 -22.57
C SER A 146 -11.59 -9.36 -21.64
N LYS A 147 -11.55 -9.67 -20.33
CA LYS A 147 -11.29 -8.71 -19.25
C LYS A 147 -9.94 -9.08 -18.63
N LYS A 148 -9.09 -8.10 -18.35
CA LYS A 148 -7.80 -8.31 -17.73
C LYS A 148 -7.98 -8.64 -16.25
N GLU A 149 -7.46 -9.79 -15.85
CA GLU A 149 -7.55 -10.34 -14.49
C GLU A 149 -6.28 -10.02 -13.70
N TYR A 150 -6.42 -9.51 -12.48
CA TYR A 150 -5.32 -9.10 -11.60
C TYR A 150 -5.34 -9.79 -10.22
N GLN A 151 -6.48 -10.36 -9.81
CA GLN A 151 -6.76 -10.74 -8.43
C GLN A 151 -6.84 -12.25 -8.21
N SER A 152 -7.12 -13.02 -9.25
CA SER A 152 -7.12 -14.48 -9.13
C SER A 152 -5.76 -15.00 -8.61
N GLU A 153 -5.75 -16.13 -7.92
CA GLU A 153 -4.50 -16.71 -7.40
C GLU A 153 -3.46 -16.90 -8.52
N ARG A 154 -3.92 -17.28 -9.71
CA ARG A 154 -3.10 -17.37 -10.91
C ARG A 154 -2.51 -16.01 -11.30
N ALA A 155 -3.30 -14.95 -11.29
CA ALA A 155 -2.83 -13.60 -11.62
C ALA A 155 -1.83 -13.07 -10.60
N LEU A 156 -2.06 -13.30 -9.30
CA LEU A 156 -1.12 -12.93 -8.24
C LEU A 156 0.22 -13.70 -8.37
N ARG A 157 0.14 -14.98 -8.74
CA ARG A 157 1.32 -15.86 -8.86
C ARG A 157 2.16 -15.58 -10.11
N TYR A 158 1.52 -15.47 -11.27
CA TYR A 158 2.20 -15.40 -12.57
C TYR A 158 2.14 -14.02 -13.25
N GLY A 159 1.27 -13.15 -12.77
CA GLY A 159 0.96 -11.85 -13.33
C GLY A 159 -0.38 -11.82 -14.07
N PRO A 160 -0.86 -10.62 -14.40
CA PRO A 160 -2.18 -10.42 -14.96
C PRO A 160 -2.30 -11.04 -16.34
N TYR A 161 -3.47 -11.58 -16.65
CA TYR A 161 -3.75 -12.24 -17.92
C TYR A 161 -5.12 -11.83 -18.44
N ASP A 162 -5.34 -12.08 -19.73
CA ASP A 162 -6.61 -11.81 -20.38
C ASP A 162 -7.58 -12.98 -20.12
N ALA A 163 -8.58 -12.76 -19.27
CA ALA A 163 -9.63 -13.72 -18.99
C ALA A 163 -10.67 -13.66 -20.12
N TRP A 164 -10.59 -14.62 -21.04
CA TRP A 164 -11.40 -14.68 -22.26
C TRP A 164 -12.83 -15.12 -21.98
N ASN A 165 -13.76 -14.57 -22.74
CA ASN A 165 -15.19 -14.89 -22.71
C ASN A 165 -15.68 -15.10 -24.14
N HIS A 166 -16.67 -15.97 -24.34
CA HIS A 166 -17.45 -15.93 -25.58
C HIS A 166 -18.13 -14.57 -25.71
N LEU A 167 -18.33 -14.11 -26.95
CA LEU A 167 -18.98 -12.82 -27.23
C LEU A 167 -20.34 -12.68 -26.52
N LYS A 168 -21.20 -13.70 -26.63
CA LYS A 168 -22.54 -13.71 -26.02
C LYS A 168 -22.47 -13.72 -24.49
N CYS A 169 -21.58 -14.51 -23.90
CA CYS A 169 -21.39 -14.55 -22.45
C CYS A 169 -20.90 -13.21 -21.90
N PHE A 170 -19.98 -12.56 -22.62
CA PHE A 170 -19.53 -11.21 -22.26
C PHE A 170 -20.68 -10.21 -22.30
N ALA A 171 -21.48 -10.21 -23.37
CA ALA A 171 -22.63 -9.30 -23.50
C ALA A 171 -23.66 -9.50 -22.37
N GLN A 172 -23.96 -10.75 -22.00
CA GLN A 172 -24.87 -11.07 -20.88
C GLN A 172 -24.33 -10.58 -19.53
N LYS A 173 -23.01 -10.61 -19.33
CA LYS A 173 -22.34 -10.23 -18.08
C LYS A 173 -21.62 -8.90 -18.17
N GLN A 174 -22.00 -8.05 -19.12
CA GLN A 174 -21.26 -6.85 -19.50
C GLN A 174 -21.10 -5.88 -18.31
N GLU A 175 -22.18 -5.64 -17.56
CA GLU A 175 -22.17 -4.75 -16.39
C GLU A 175 -21.36 -5.34 -15.22
N GLU A 176 -21.53 -6.62 -14.92
CA GLU A 176 -20.74 -7.34 -13.88
C GLU A 176 -19.24 -7.35 -14.21
N LEU A 177 -18.90 -7.42 -15.49
CA LEU A 177 -17.53 -7.33 -15.97
C LEU A 177 -16.99 -5.89 -15.93
N GLY A 178 -17.83 -4.88 -15.73
CA GLY A 178 -17.44 -3.47 -15.60
C GLY A 178 -17.18 -2.79 -16.95
N TYR A 179 -17.83 -3.25 -18.02
CA TYR A 179 -17.73 -2.67 -19.36
C TYR A 179 -18.99 -1.90 -19.73
N PHE A 180 -18.89 -0.59 -19.94
CA PHE A 180 -20.03 0.31 -20.12
C PHE A 180 -20.06 1.02 -21.48
N ASP A 181 -19.08 0.76 -22.35
CA ASP A 181 -19.07 1.32 -23.70
C ASP A 181 -19.71 0.38 -24.71
N SER A 182 -19.84 0.85 -25.95
CA SER A 182 -20.26 0.01 -27.07
C SER A 182 -19.11 -0.88 -27.56
N GLY A 183 -19.45 -1.98 -28.24
CA GLY A 183 -18.48 -2.96 -28.72
C GLY A 183 -17.44 -2.41 -29.69
N ASP A 184 -17.74 -1.32 -30.41
CA ASP A 184 -16.81 -0.65 -31.33
C ASP A 184 -15.68 0.11 -30.62
N SER A 185 -15.79 0.30 -29.31
CA SER A 185 -14.75 0.90 -28.48
C SER A 185 -13.67 -0.09 -28.03
N LEU A 186 -13.90 -1.41 -28.17
CA LEU A 186 -12.97 -2.46 -27.77
C LEU A 186 -11.66 -2.41 -28.55
N ASP A 187 -10.54 -2.63 -27.87
CA ASP A 187 -9.24 -2.81 -28.52
C ASP A 187 -9.24 -4.08 -29.37
N GLY A 188 -8.86 -3.97 -30.65
CA GLY A 188 -8.95 -5.05 -31.64
C GLY A 188 -10.25 -5.09 -32.44
N PHE A 189 -11.26 -4.26 -32.16
CA PHE A 189 -12.55 -4.29 -32.89
C PHE A 189 -12.38 -4.15 -34.41
N LYS A 190 -11.50 -3.23 -34.83
CA LYS A 190 -11.27 -2.92 -36.26
C LYS A 190 -10.62 -4.08 -37.05
N THR A 191 -10.10 -5.12 -36.39
CA THR A 191 -9.48 -6.27 -37.06
C THR A 191 -10.48 -7.38 -37.37
N LEU A 192 -11.74 -7.26 -36.94
CA LEU A 192 -12.80 -8.23 -37.21
C LEU A 192 -13.41 -8.01 -38.60
N SER A 193 -14.05 -9.05 -39.15
CA SER A 193 -14.86 -8.95 -40.37
C SER A 193 -16.00 -7.94 -40.20
N GLN A 194 -16.53 -7.39 -41.32
CA GLN A 194 -17.63 -6.43 -41.24
C GLN A 194 -18.89 -7.03 -40.61
N ASP A 195 -19.14 -8.32 -40.81
CA ASP A 195 -20.32 -8.99 -40.25
C ASP A 195 -20.17 -9.23 -38.75
N ASP A 196 -18.98 -9.66 -38.29
CA ASP A 196 -18.67 -9.77 -36.87
C ASP A 196 -18.69 -8.40 -36.18
N GLN A 197 -18.24 -7.34 -36.85
CA GLN A 197 -18.32 -5.97 -36.34
C GLN A 197 -19.79 -5.55 -36.10
N LYS A 198 -20.73 -5.96 -36.98
CA LYS A 198 -22.16 -5.70 -36.80
C LYS A 198 -22.72 -6.50 -35.63
N GLU A 199 -22.37 -7.78 -35.49
CA GLU A 199 -22.81 -8.62 -34.37
C GLU A 199 -22.28 -8.10 -33.03
N VAL A 200 -21.01 -7.71 -32.97
CA VAL A 200 -20.41 -7.13 -31.75
C VAL A 200 -21.13 -5.84 -31.34
N LYS A 201 -21.45 -4.97 -32.30
CA LYS A 201 -22.21 -3.73 -32.03
C LYS A 201 -23.65 -4.01 -31.58
N SER A 202 -24.28 -5.07 -32.09
CA SER A 202 -25.65 -5.42 -31.72
C SER A 202 -25.75 -6.03 -30.31
N LEU A 203 -24.76 -6.85 -29.93
CA LEU A 203 -24.70 -7.53 -28.65
C LEU A 203 -24.13 -6.66 -27.52
N ILE A 204 -23.03 -5.94 -27.77
CA ILE A 204 -22.36 -5.12 -26.76
C ILE A 204 -22.79 -3.67 -26.94
N LYS A 205 -23.88 -3.32 -26.25
CA LYS A 205 -24.45 -1.98 -26.29
C LYS A 205 -23.81 -1.11 -25.22
N LYS A 206 -23.79 0.20 -25.49
CA LYS A 206 -23.37 1.19 -24.49
C LYS A 206 -24.35 1.15 -23.31
N ILE A 207 -23.82 1.03 -22.10
CA ILE A 207 -24.60 1.08 -20.86
C ILE A 207 -24.33 2.44 -20.21
N GLU A 208 -25.39 3.11 -19.77
CA GLU A 208 -25.24 4.33 -18.99
C GLU A 208 -24.92 3.96 -17.55
N SER A 209 -23.71 4.31 -17.09
CA SER A 209 -23.29 4.04 -15.72
C SER A 209 -24.28 4.62 -14.70
N ILE A 210 -24.55 3.91 -13.60
CA ILE A 210 -25.39 4.37 -12.47
C ILE A 210 -24.98 5.77 -11.95
N LYS A 211 -23.70 6.16 -12.08
CA LYS A 211 -23.22 7.52 -11.78
C LYS A 211 -23.94 8.64 -12.56
N ARG A 212 -24.57 8.35 -13.70
CA ARG A 212 -25.39 9.31 -14.46
C ARG A 212 -26.81 9.41 -13.92
N LYS A 213 -27.46 8.31 -13.53
CA LYS A 213 -28.78 8.35 -12.86
C LYS A 213 -28.75 9.19 -11.57
N ILE A 214 -27.68 9.04 -10.78
CA ILE A 214 -27.51 9.85 -9.54
C ILE A 214 -27.19 11.33 -9.84
N LYS A 215 -26.56 11.62 -10.98
CA LYS A 215 -26.24 13.00 -11.41
C LYS A 215 -27.42 13.73 -12.07
N GLU A 216 -28.37 13.02 -12.65
CA GLU A 216 -29.54 13.63 -13.32
C GLU A 216 -30.64 14.01 -12.31
N GLU A 217 -30.80 13.26 -11.21
CA GLU A 217 -31.67 13.71 -10.10
C GLU A 217 -31.03 14.78 -9.20
N ASN A 218 -29.70 14.96 -9.28
CA ASN A 218 -28.98 16.00 -8.54
C ASN A 218 -27.83 16.58 -9.39
N GLY A 219 -28.12 17.56 -10.25
CA GLY A 219 -27.11 18.48 -10.80
C GLY A 219 -27.05 19.79 -9.99
N PRO A 220 -25.91 20.52 -9.92
CA PRO A 220 -24.73 20.45 -10.77
C PRO A 220 -23.39 20.21 -10.04
N GLU A 221 -22.38 19.94 -10.88
CA GLU A 221 -20.94 20.10 -10.66
C GLU A 221 -20.24 19.38 -9.50
N SER A 222 -19.00 19.00 -9.77
CA SER A 222 -17.99 18.66 -8.79
C SER A 222 -17.84 19.78 -7.77
N LYS A 223 -18.70 19.79 -6.74
CA LYS A 223 -18.33 20.40 -5.46
C LYS A 223 -17.03 19.70 -5.07
N LYS A 224 -15.93 20.46 -5.04
CA LYS A 224 -14.78 20.13 -4.20
C LYS A 224 -15.40 19.67 -2.89
N ILE A 225 -15.25 18.38 -2.56
CA ILE A 225 -15.62 17.92 -1.23
C ILE A 225 -14.83 18.84 -0.32
N LYS A 226 -15.54 19.71 0.42
CA LYS A 226 -14.93 20.54 1.44
C LYS A 226 -14.40 19.54 2.44
N VAL A 227 -13.11 19.25 2.36
CA VAL A 227 -12.42 18.48 3.39
C VAL A 227 -12.62 19.26 4.68
N ASP A 228 -13.06 18.58 5.72
CA ASP A 228 -13.30 19.21 7.01
C ASP A 228 -11.98 19.88 7.47
N PRO A 229 -11.99 21.18 7.85
CA PRO A 229 -10.81 21.81 8.43
C PRO A 229 -10.17 21.01 9.58
N GLU A 230 -10.97 20.27 10.35
CA GLU A 230 -10.50 19.37 11.41
C GLU A 230 -9.74 18.17 10.84
N GLU A 231 -10.19 17.59 9.72
CA GLU A 231 -9.50 16.47 9.03
C GLU A 231 -8.16 16.90 8.42
N GLU A 232 -8.10 18.08 7.78
CA GLU A 232 -6.83 18.61 7.26
C GLU A 232 -5.83 18.90 8.39
N LYS A 233 -6.31 19.37 9.54
CA LYS A 233 -5.46 19.56 10.73
C LYS A 233 -4.92 18.22 11.24
N ILE A 234 -5.78 17.22 11.43
CA ILE A 234 -5.38 15.87 11.88
C ILE A 234 -4.35 15.28 10.91
N LYS A 235 -4.57 15.40 9.62
CA LYS A 235 -3.63 14.93 8.59
C LYS A 235 -2.29 15.66 8.67
N GLY A 236 -2.31 16.97 8.91
CA GLY A 236 -1.11 17.77 9.17
C GLY A 236 -0.34 17.29 10.40
N ASP A 237 -1.05 17.00 11.49
CA ASP A 237 -0.45 16.50 12.73
C ASP A 237 0.17 15.10 12.55
N ILE A 238 -0.52 14.19 11.86
CA ILE A 238 0.00 12.85 11.53
C ILE A 238 1.26 12.97 10.65
N LYS A 239 1.25 13.86 9.66
CA LYS A 239 2.42 14.13 8.81
C LYS A 239 3.61 14.60 9.64
N ASN A 240 3.39 15.54 10.56
CA ASN A 240 4.44 16.08 11.43
C ASN A 240 4.98 15.01 12.38
N GLN A 241 4.10 14.19 12.97
CA GLN A 241 4.46 13.05 13.82
C GLN A 241 5.34 12.04 13.07
N MET A 242 4.96 11.64 11.85
CA MET A 242 5.75 10.71 11.03
C MET A 242 7.11 11.27 10.63
N LYS A 243 7.17 12.56 10.24
CA LYS A 243 8.43 13.23 9.95
C LYS A 243 9.37 13.25 11.15
N LYS A 244 8.84 13.50 12.34
CA LYS A 244 9.62 13.50 13.59
C LYS A 244 10.14 12.10 13.91
N LEU A 245 9.30 11.07 13.79
CA LEU A 245 9.70 9.67 14.01
C LEU A 245 10.84 9.27 13.07
N TYR A 246 10.71 9.55 11.77
CA TYR A 246 11.75 9.25 10.78
C TYR A 246 13.02 10.09 10.95
N TYR A 247 12.91 11.34 11.42
CA TYR A 247 14.07 12.15 11.78
C TYR A 247 14.91 11.48 12.88
N TYR A 248 14.29 10.95 13.92
CA TYR A 248 15.00 10.20 14.96
C TYR A 248 15.63 8.93 14.38
N ARG A 249 14.82 8.13 13.69
CA ARG A 249 15.24 6.87 13.07
C ARG A 249 16.48 7.03 12.18
N ASP A 250 16.50 8.06 11.34
CA ASP A 250 17.59 8.32 10.39
C ASP A 250 18.88 8.72 11.09
N ASN A 251 18.79 9.45 12.19
CA ASN A 251 19.96 9.82 12.98
C ASN A 251 20.45 8.65 13.85
N LEU A 252 19.56 7.84 14.40
CA LEU A 252 19.88 6.61 15.13
C LEU A 252 20.59 5.59 14.23
N SER A 253 20.24 5.53 12.94
CA SER A 253 20.87 4.61 11.96
C SER A 253 22.38 4.82 11.78
N LYS A 254 22.90 5.97 12.23
CA LYS A 254 24.33 6.34 12.18
C LYS A 254 25.10 5.83 13.39
N LEU A 255 24.42 5.36 14.43
CA LEU A 255 25.01 4.86 15.67
C LEU A 255 25.38 3.38 15.57
N LYS A 256 26.35 2.97 16.38
CA LYS A 256 26.75 1.56 16.51
C LYS A 256 25.77 0.81 17.40
N LYS A 257 25.69 -0.51 17.21
CA LYS A 257 24.83 -1.38 18.01
C LYS A 257 24.98 -1.18 19.52
N LYS A 258 26.22 -1.10 20.04
CA LYS A 258 26.48 -0.87 21.48
C LYS A 258 25.86 0.42 22.01
N GLU A 259 25.81 1.47 21.19
CA GLU A 259 25.20 2.75 21.56
C GLU A 259 23.67 2.65 21.57
N LEU A 260 23.09 1.92 20.61
CA LEU A 260 21.65 1.64 20.57
C LEU A 260 21.20 0.74 21.74
N ASP A 261 22.00 -0.25 22.11
CA ASP A 261 21.74 -1.13 23.26
C ASP A 261 21.77 -0.31 24.56
N TYR A 262 22.78 0.56 24.72
CA TYR A 262 22.87 1.49 25.86
C TYR A 262 21.64 2.41 25.97
N ILE A 263 21.14 2.96 24.85
CA ILE A 263 19.94 3.81 24.86
C ILE A 263 18.72 3.04 25.40
N GLN A 264 18.54 1.78 25.00
CA GLN A 264 17.42 0.96 25.47
C GLN A 264 17.55 0.64 26.96
N GLU A 265 18.71 0.16 27.39
CA GLU A 265 19.00 -0.17 28.79
C GLU A 265 18.79 1.03 29.71
N HIS A 266 19.31 2.20 29.32
CA HIS A 266 19.21 3.43 30.11
C HIS A 266 17.77 3.93 30.25
N ASN A 267 16.89 3.60 29.30
CA ASN A 267 15.47 3.92 29.33
C ASN A 267 14.62 2.76 29.88
N CYS A 268 15.24 1.79 30.55
CA CYS A 268 14.59 0.60 31.11
C CYS A 268 13.78 -0.21 30.09
N GLN A 269 14.16 -0.12 28.80
CA GLN A 269 13.53 -0.87 27.70
C GLN A 269 14.30 -2.16 27.42
N ASP A 270 13.60 -3.20 26.96
CA ASP A 270 14.26 -4.44 26.55
C ASP A 270 15.23 -4.24 25.36
N ILE A 271 16.29 -5.04 25.29
CA ILE A 271 17.20 -5.04 24.15
C ILE A 271 16.62 -5.95 23.06
N ILE A 272 16.20 -5.38 21.93
CA ILE A 272 15.71 -6.18 20.79
C ILE A 272 16.85 -6.52 19.83
N SER A 273 16.71 -7.67 19.18
CA SER A 273 17.61 -8.12 18.13
C SER A 273 17.22 -7.57 16.75
N GLY A 274 18.26 -7.29 15.95
CA GLY A 274 18.09 -6.78 14.57
C GLY A 274 18.10 -5.25 14.51
N LEU A 275 18.76 -4.70 13.49
CA LEU A 275 18.97 -3.25 13.39
C LEU A 275 17.65 -2.47 13.21
N GLU A 276 16.82 -2.87 12.24
CA GLU A 276 15.60 -2.10 11.92
C GLU A 276 14.61 -2.04 13.11
N PRO A 277 14.25 -3.15 13.79
CA PRO A 277 13.35 -3.10 14.95
C PRO A 277 13.90 -2.29 16.13
N THR A 278 15.23 -2.28 16.32
CA THR A 278 15.88 -1.44 17.33
C THR A 278 15.73 0.04 16.99
N LEU A 279 15.95 0.44 15.74
CA LEU A 279 15.77 1.82 15.29
C LEU A 279 14.32 2.28 15.45
N ASP A 280 13.36 1.45 15.04
CA ASP A 280 11.94 1.77 15.08
C ASP A 280 11.48 2.03 16.52
N ARG A 281 11.88 1.19 17.48
CA ARG A 281 11.47 1.34 18.87
C ARG A 281 12.15 2.48 19.62
N ILE A 282 13.44 2.72 19.36
CA ILE A 282 14.10 3.89 19.96
C ILE A 282 13.48 5.18 19.38
N ALA A 283 13.20 5.23 18.07
CA ALA A 283 12.54 6.37 17.45
C ALA A 283 11.12 6.60 18.00
N ASP A 284 10.36 5.53 18.23
CA ASP A 284 9.05 5.57 18.89
C ASP A 284 9.17 6.19 20.29
N GLY A 285 10.08 5.66 21.12
CA GLY A 285 10.37 6.21 22.44
C GLY A 285 10.78 7.69 22.40
N MET A 286 11.64 8.09 21.46
CA MET A 286 12.04 9.50 21.27
C MET A 286 10.88 10.42 20.85
N THR A 287 9.85 9.86 20.23
CA THR A 287 8.70 10.61 19.73
C THR A 287 7.61 10.74 20.78
N PHE A 288 7.32 9.67 21.53
CA PHE A 288 6.17 9.57 22.43
C PHE A 288 6.51 9.38 23.91
N GLY A 289 7.76 9.01 24.22
CA GLY A 289 8.22 8.68 25.57
C GLY A 289 8.54 7.20 25.73
N ALA A 290 9.40 6.88 26.69
CA ALA A 290 9.74 5.51 27.03
C ALA A 290 8.51 4.81 27.64
N LEU A 291 8.21 3.59 27.19
CA LEU A 291 7.06 2.83 27.67
C LEU A 291 7.35 2.25 29.06
N ASN A 292 6.37 2.35 29.95
CA ASN A 292 6.41 1.68 31.24
C ASN A 292 6.32 0.15 31.07
N ARG A 293 6.78 -0.57 32.09
CA ARG A 293 6.56 -2.01 32.19
C ARG A 293 5.08 -2.32 32.38
N CYS A 294 4.67 -3.50 31.92
CA CYS A 294 3.32 -4.01 32.15
C CYS A 294 3.05 -4.09 33.66
N SER A 295 1.90 -3.59 34.10
CA SER A 295 1.50 -3.61 35.51
C SER A 295 1.06 -4.99 36.01
N GLU A 296 0.71 -5.90 35.10
CA GLU A 296 0.19 -7.23 35.42
C GLU A 296 1.23 -8.34 35.26
N CYS A 297 2.13 -8.20 34.28
CA CYS A 297 3.16 -9.18 34.01
C CYS A 297 4.46 -8.81 34.72
N SER A 298 5.12 -9.78 35.36
CA SER A 298 6.30 -9.55 36.20
C SER A 298 7.48 -8.84 35.51
N ASN A 299 7.58 -8.92 34.17
CA ASN A 299 8.64 -8.29 33.35
C ASN A 299 8.17 -7.89 31.93
N GLY A 300 6.86 -7.70 31.73
CA GLY A 300 6.33 -7.46 30.38
C GLY A 300 6.77 -6.11 29.79
N GLN A 301 7.44 -6.12 28.65
CA GLN A 301 7.72 -4.91 27.86
C GLN A 301 6.58 -4.63 26.90
N LEU A 302 5.97 -3.45 27.01
CA LEU A 302 4.99 -2.98 26.03
C LEU A 302 5.70 -2.58 24.73
N ALA A 303 5.05 -2.83 23.60
CA ALA A 303 5.51 -2.42 22.28
C ALA A 303 4.32 -1.92 21.46
N PHE A 304 4.51 -0.82 20.74
CA PHE A 304 3.52 -0.36 19.78
C PHE A 304 3.39 -1.37 18.63
N LYS A 305 2.17 -1.79 18.35
CA LYS A 305 1.78 -2.46 17.11
C LYS A 305 0.54 -1.74 16.59
N GLY A 306 0.56 -1.30 15.33
CA GLY A 306 -0.65 -0.77 14.70
C GLY A 306 -1.74 -1.85 14.72
N SER A 307 -2.87 -1.58 15.37
CA SER A 307 -3.98 -2.53 15.42
C SER A 307 -4.68 -2.61 14.07
N ASN A 308 -5.32 -3.74 13.80
CA ASN A 308 -6.10 -3.90 12.56
C ASN A 308 -7.36 -3.04 12.58
N GLU A 309 -8.00 -2.82 13.74
CA GLU A 309 -9.12 -1.87 13.82
C GLU A 309 -8.67 -0.45 13.50
N PHE A 310 -7.46 -0.04 13.92
CA PHE A 310 -6.88 1.24 13.52
C PHE A 310 -6.61 1.30 12.01
N ARG A 311 -6.19 0.18 11.39
CA ARG A 311 -5.97 0.12 9.93
C ARG A 311 -7.27 0.09 9.13
N GLU A 312 -8.35 -0.48 9.67
CA GLU A 312 -9.68 -0.50 9.06
C GLU A 312 -10.43 0.82 9.24
N GLU A 313 -10.32 1.45 10.42
CA GLU A 313 -10.95 2.72 10.80
C GLU A 313 -10.21 3.96 10.23
N TYR A 314 -8.89 3.86 10.02
CA TYR A 314 -8.04 4.94 9.45
C TYR A 314 -7.45 4.58 8.09
N SER A 315 -7.88 3.46 7.49
CA SER A 315 -7.85 3.30 6.04
C SER A 315 -8.43 4.57 5.44
N TRP A 316 -7.70 5.20 4.54
CA TRP A 316 -8.05 6.43 3.82
C TRP A 316 -9.51 6.49 3.31
N PHE A 317 -10.21 5.35 3.26
CA PHE A 317 -11.60 5.18 2.87
C PHE A 317 -12.65 5.58 3.94
N GLN A 318 -12.39 5.41 5.23
CA GLN A 318 -13.34 5.79 6.31
C GLN A 318 -13.42 7.32 6.49
N LEU A 319 -12.29 8.01 6.27
CA LEU A 319 -12.23 9.49 6.18
C LEU A 319 -13.15 10.08 5.09
N TYR A 320 -13.59 9.28 4.11
CA TYR A 320 -14.44 9.76 3.01
C TYR A 320 -15.93 9.39 3.17
N LYS A 321 -16.29 8.57 4.16
CA LYS A 321 -17.66 8.09 4.37
C LYS A 321 -18.04 8.06 5.86
N GLY A 322 -18.22 9.24 6.42
CA GLY A 322 -19.16 9.46 7.52
C GLY A 322 -18.64 9.19 8.92
N SER A 323 -18.69 10.25 9.72
CA SER A 323 -19.02 10.24 11.15
C SER A 323 -18.33 9.18 12.00
N VAL A 324 -17.03 9.28 12.21
CA VAL A 324 -16.34 8.48 13.24
C VAL A 324 -15.71 9.38 14.30
N LYS A 325 -15.95 9.00 15.55
CA LYS A 325 -15.65 9.73 16.77
C LYS A 325 -14.15 9.90 16.94
N LYS A 326 -13.78 11.13 17.32
CA LYS A 326 -12.47 11.66 17.69
C LYS A 326 -11.44 10.61 18.14
N ARG A 327 -10.29 10.61 17.47
CA ARG A 327 -9.04 10.15 18.08
C ARG A 327 -8.50 11.23 19.01
N ILE A 328 -8.85 11.13 20.29
CA ILE A 328 -8.03 11.73 21.34
C ILE A 328 -7.09 10.60 21.75
N ILE A 329 -5.83 10.64 21.31
CA ILE A 329 -4.80 9.99 22.12
C ILE A 329 -4.79 10.85 23.39
N PRO A 330 -5.17 10.32 24.57
CA PRO A 330 -5.03 11.10 25.77
C PRO A 330 -3.55 11.43 25.86
N ILE A 331 -3.22 12.70 25.70
CA ILE A 331 -2.03 13.25 26.34
C ILE A 331 -2.39 13.11 27.82
N GLY A 332 -2.13 11.93 28.38
CA GLY A 332 -2.39 11.68 29.77
C GLY A 332 -1.58 12.70 30.54
N GLU A 333 -2.27 13.62 31.21
CA GLU A 333 -1.68 14.62 32.09
C GLU A 333 -0.88 13.98 33.25
N ASP A 334 -0.87 12.65 33.34
CA ASP A 334 -0.24 11.85 34.39
C ASP A 334 1.06 11.11 34.00
N ILE A 335 1.70 11.40 32.86
CA ILE A 335 3.09 10.93 32.66
C ILE A 335 4.04 11.81 33.48
N LYS A 336 4.19 11.50 34.77
CA LYS A 336 5.24 12.08 35.61
C LYS A 336 6.62 11.62 35.13
N VAL A 337 7.28 12.49 34.38
CA VAL A 337 8.72 12.39 34.08
C VAL A 337 9.48 12.61 35.40
N LEU A 338 10.04 11.55 35.98
CA LEU A 338 10.86 11.65 37.20
C LEU A 338 12.23 12.28 36.86
N PRO A 339 12.71 13.27 37.64
CA PRO A 339 14.05 13.82 37.47
C PRO A 339 15.05 13.08 38.37
N THR A 340 16.19 12.65 37.85
CA THR A 340 17.32 12.21 38.68
C THR A 340 18.62 12.90 38.29
N LYS A 341 19.30 13.41 39.34
CA LYS A 341 20.45 14.33 39.33
C LYS A 341 21.69 13.76 38.60
N VAL A 342 22.44 14.61 37.92
CA VAL A 342 23.81 14.31 37.46
C VAL A 342 24.75 15.48 37.79
N GLU A 343 25.90 15.12 38.38
CA GLU A 343 27.03 15.99 38.69
C GLU A 343 27.81 16.37 37.42
N LYS A 344 28.32 17.61 37.43
CA LYS A 344 29.04 18.23 36.32
C LYS A 344 30.44 17.63 36.18
N ASP A 345 30.80 17.10 35.01
CA ASP A 345 32.19 17.29 34.55
C ASP A 345 32.40 17.26 33.02
N ARG A 346 33.48 17.97 32.65
CA ARG A 346 33.94 18.44 31.34
C ARG A 346 34.43 17.33 30.41
N ALA A 347 33.75 17.12 29.26
CA ALA A 347 34.38 16.78 27.98
C ALA A 347 33.37 16.80 26.80
N ALA A 348 32.77 17.94 26.49
CA ALA A 348 31.96 18.11 25.29
C ALA A 348 32.86 18.28 24.05
N ARG A 349 33.24 17.18 23.39
CA ARG A 349 33.82 17.22 22.03
C ARG A 349 32.73 17.01 20.98
N VAL A 350 32.28 18.13 20.43
CA VAL A 350 31.71 18.40 19.10
C VAL A 350 31.42 17.16 18.23
N ILE A 351 30.31 16.48 18.54
CA ILE A 351 29.42 15.95 17.50
C ILE A 351 28.31 17.01 17.44
N LYS A 352 27.94 17.49 16.24
CA LYS A 352 26.66 18.22 16.08
C LYS A 352 25.57 17.22 16.44
N ASN A 353 25.26 17.09 17.72
CA ASN A 353 24.25 16.19 18.25
C ASN A 353 22.90 16.78 17.82
N PRO A 354 22.19 16.18 16.84
CA PRO A 354 20.91 16.67 16.37
C PRO A 354 19.81 16.57 17.45
N PHE A 355 20.15 16.06 18.63
CA PHE A 355 19.26 15.82 19.77
C PHE A 355 19.65 16.61 21.02
N LYS A 356 20.60 17.55 20.92
CA LYS A 356 21.13 18.32 22.07
C LYS A 356 20.05 19.03 22.89
N ASP A 357 18.92 19.35 22.27
CA ASP A 357 17.84 20.14 22.88
C ASP A 357 16.56 19.31 23.18
N LEU A 358 16.60 17.97 23.05
CA LEU A 358 15.43 17.09 23.24
C LEU A 358 15.50 16.35 24.58
N LYS A 359 14.41 16.43 25.37
CA LYS A 359 14.27 15.80 26.71
C LYS A 359 14.30 14.27 26.72
N PHE A 360 14.40 13.60 25.56
CA PHE A 360 14.74 12.19 25.49
C PHE A 360 16.26 12.10 25.61
N PHE A 361 16.76 12.05 26.85
CA PHE A 361 18.16 12.31 27.17
C PHE A 361 19.11 11.43 26.35
N LEU A 362 19.89 12.08 25.48
CA LEU A 362 21.08 11.56 24.81
C LEU A 362 22.30 12.36 25.27
N GLU A 363 22.54 12.41 26.58
CA GLU A 363 23.82 12.85 27.12
C GLU A 363 24.48 11.71 27.89
N GLY A 364 25.55 11.17 27.31
CA GLY A 364 26.42 10.19 27.94
C GLY A 364 27.77 10.16 27.24
N SER A 365 28.83 10.51 27.97
CA SER A 365 30.20 10.27 27.54
C SER A 365 30.49 8.76 27.53
N VAL A 366 30.99 8.24 26.40
CA VAL A 366 31.49 6.87 26.29
C VAL A 366 32.73 6.71 27.17
N ASP A 367 32.63 5.90 28.23
CA ASP A 367 33.79 5.48 29.01
C ASP A 367 34.62 4.47 28.19
N LYS A 368 35.63 5.01 27.51
CA LYS A 368 36.52 4.23 26.64
C LYS A 368 37.29 3.13 27.39
N LYS A 369 37.34 3.16 28.72
CA LYS A 369 38.03 2.12 29.51
C LYS A 369 37.21 0.85 29.69
N LYS A 370 35.91 0.85 29.39
CA LYS A 370 35.02 -0.33 29.46
C LYS A 370 34.80 -1.02 28.11
N ILE A 371 35.55 -0.66 27.06
CA ILE A 371 35.48 -1.25 25.72
C ILE A 371 36.80 -1.95 25.36
N HIS A 372 37.31 -2.78 26.25
CA HIS A 372 38.28 -3.81 25.90
C HIS A 372 37.72 -5.19 26.21
#